data_AF-Q4T4A3-F1
#
_entry.id   AF-Q4T4A3-F1
#
_cell.length_a   1.000
_cell.length_b   1.000
_cell.length_c   1.000
_cell.angle_alpha   90.00
_cell.angle_beta   90.00
_cell.angle_gamma   90.00
#
_symmetry.space_group_name_H-M   'P 1'
#
loop_
_entity.id
_entity.type
_entity.pdbx_description
1 polymer ?
#
loop_
_entity_poly.entity_id
_entity_poly.type
_entity_poly.pdbx_seq_one_letter_code
_entity_poly.pdbx_strand_id
1 'polypeptide(L)' 'PWREHVLFFVLRQKGVVLVHCNAGVSRSSSIVIGYLMQREGLSFEDAYSQVKLARPSVHPNPGFYQQLQSY' A
#
# COMPACT_ATOMS: atom_id res chain seq x y z
N PRO A 1 -0.13 -5.85 -14.00
CA PRO A 1 1.16 -5.35 -14.54
C PRO A 1 2.09 -4.70 -13.50
N TRP A 2 1.59 -3.86 -12.57
CA TRP A 2 2.43 -3.12 -11.61
C TRP A 2 2.80 -3.88 -10.32
N ARG A 3 2.13 -5.03 -10.07
CA ARG A 3 2.12 -5.74 -8.78
C ARG A 3 3.49 -6.27 -8.37
N GLU A 4 4.20 -6.93 -9.28
CA GLU A 4 5.40 -7.69 -8.92
C GLU A 4 6.64 -6.80 -8.81
N HIS A 5 6.85 -5.88 -9.75
CA HIS A 5 8.08 -5.09 -9.80
C HIS A 5 8.23 -4.13 -8.60
N VAL A 6 7.14 -3.50 -8.16
CA VAL A 6 7.19 -2.53 -7.06
C VAL A 6 7.39 -3.23 -5.72
N LEU A 7 6.59 -4.26 -5.44
CA LEU A 7 6.71 -5.02 -4.19
C LEU A 7 8.07 -5.71 -4.13
N PHE A 8 8.50 -6.39 -5.19
CA PHE A 8 9.82 -7.04 -5.24
C PHE A 8 10.96 -6.07 -4.94
N PHE A 9 10.90 -4.84 -5.47
CA PHE A 9 11.90 -3.82 -5.17
C PHE A 9 11.90 -3.46 -3.67
N VAL A 10 10.74 -3.15 -3.09
CA VAL A 10 10.62 -2.80 -1.66
C VAL A 10 11.13 -3.95 -0.76
N LEU A 11 10.84 -5.19 -1.13
CA LEU A 11 11.19 -6.38 -0.36
C LEU A 11 12.69 -6.71 -0.34
N ARG A 12 13.44 -6.28 -1.36
CA ARG A 12 14.86 -6.63 -1.53
C ARG A 12 15.82 -5.55 -1.06
N GLN A 13 15.33 -4.35 -0.78
CA GLN A 13 16.17 -3.26 -0.27
C GLN A 13 16.44 -3.46 1.23
N LYS A 14 17.71 -3.32 1.64
CA LYS A 14 18.07 -3.19 3.05
C LYS A 14 18.10 -1.70 3.39
N GLY A 15 17.25 -1.25 4.30
CA GLY A 15 17.19 0.15 4.75
C GLY A 15 15.77 0.71 4.76
N VAL A 16 15.66 2.04 4.72
CA VAL A 16 14.37 2.76 4.73
C VAL A 16 13.97 3.11 3.30
N VAL A 17 12.73 2.77 2.92
CA VAL A 17 12.16 3.09 1.61
C VAL A 17 11.05 4.14 1.77
N LEU A 18 11.17 5.26 1.05
CA LEU A 18 10.11 6.26 0.95
C LEU A 18 9.21 5.96 -0.26
N VAL A 19 7.91 5.76 -0.02
CA VAL A 19 6.91 5.62 -1.08
C VAL A 19 6.06 6.88 -1.14
N HIS A 20 6.08 7.60 -2.26
CA HIS A 20 5.30 8.82 -2.43
C HIS A 20 4.53 8.84 -3.76
N CYS A 21 3.49 9.69 -3.79
CA CYS A 21 2.85 10.13 -5.02
C CYS A 21 2.70 11.65 -4.93
N ASN A 22 1.86 12.27 -5.77
CA ASN A 22 1.68 13.72 -5.73
C ASN A 22 1.15 14.22 -4.37
N ALA A 23 0.05 13.64 -3.88
CA ALA A 23 -0.61 14.08 -2.65
C ALA A 23 -0.40 13.13 -1.45
N GLY A 24 0.18 11.95 -1.68
CA GLY A 24 0.26 10.91 -0.66
C GLY A 24 -1.11 10.36 -0.21
N VAL A 25 -2.15 10.50 -1.04
CA VAL A 25 -3.54 10.16 -0.68
C VAL A 25 -4.01 8.84 -1.27
N SER A 26 -3.72 8.59 -2.55
CA SER A 26 -4.27 7.43 -3.27
C SER A 26 -3.20 6.44 -3.74
N ARG A 27 -2.40 6.78 -4.76
CA ARG A 27 -1.46 5.83 -5.39
C ARG A 27 -0.45 5.25 -4.39
N SER A 28 0.28 6.11 -3.69
CA SER A 28 1.33 5.67 -2.77
C SER A 28 0.77 4.90 -1.57
N SER A 29 -0.37 5.32 -1.03
CA SER A 29 -0.99 4.60 0.08
C SER A 29 -1.51 3.24 -0.34
N SER A 30 -2.05 3.10 -1.56
CA SER A 30 -2.45 1.79 -2.08
C SER A 30 -1.27 0.82 -2.20
N ILE A 31 -0.11 1.30 -2.61
CA ILE A 31 1.12 0.48 -2.64
C ILE A 31 1.53 0.05 -1.24
N VAL A 32 1.49 0.96 -0.25
CA VAL A 32 1.84 0.63 1.14
C VAL A 32 0.85 -0.37 1.74
N ILE A 33 -0.46 -0.22 1.49
CA ILE A 33 -1.48 -1.17 1.94
C ILE A 33 -1.21 -2.56 1.36
N GLY A 34 -1.06 -2.66 0.03
CA GLY A 34 -0.77 -3.94 -0.62
C GLY A 34 0.55 -4.56 -0.16
N TYR A 35 1.55 -3.74 0.17
CA TYR A 35 2.80 -4.21 0.77
C TYR A 35 2.58 -4.86 2.14
N LEU A 36 1.84 -4.22 3.04
CA LEU A 36 1.54 -4.76 4.36
C LEU A 36 0.72 -6.06 4.26
N MET A 37 -0.28 -6.10 3.39
CA MET A 37 -1.05 -7.32 3.11
C MET A 37 -0.13 -8.47 2.68
N GLN A 38 0.76 -8.23 1.72
CA GLN A 38 1.67 -9.25 1.20
C GLN A 38 2.75 -9.67 2.21
N ARG A 39 3.26 -8.72 3.00
CA ARG A 39 4.43 -8.95 3.86
C ARG A 39 4.12 -9.47 5.23
N GLU A 40 3.05 -8.95 5.81
CA GLU A 40 2.65 -9.23 7.17
C GLU A 40 1.43 -10.18 7.19
N GLY A 41 0.87 -10.51 6.02
CA GLY A 41 -0.29 -11.39 5.91
C GLY A 41 -1.58 -10.75 6.43
N LEU A 42 -1.63 -9.42 6.49
CA LEU A 42 -2.79 -8.69 6.99
C LEU A 42 -3.96 -8.75 6.02
N SER A 43 -5.17 -8.76 6.57
CA SER A 43 -6.39 -8.51 5.79
C SER A 43 -6.35 -7.11 5.17
N PHE A 44 -7.17 -6.87 4.15
CA PHE A 44 -7.31 -5.54 3.58
C PHE A 44 -7.73 -4.51 4.65
N GLU A 45 -8.73 -4.84 5.47
CA GLU A 45 -9.25 -3.99 6.53
C GLU A 45 -8.17 -3.62 7.56
N ASP A 46 -7.36 -4.59 7.98
CA ASP A 46 -6.29 -4.36 8.97
C ASP A 46 -5.17 -3.48 8.38
N ALA A 47 -4.69 -3.81 7.18
CA ALA A 47 -3.64 -3.05 6.49
C ALA A 47 -4.10 -1.61 6.18
N TYR A 48 -5.34 -1.47 5.70
CA TYR A 48 -5.95 -0.16 5.44
C TYR A 48 -6.04 0.67 6.73
N SER A 49 -6.54 0.06 7.82
CA SER A 49 -6.69 0.74 9.12
C SER A 49 -5.36 1.19 9.68
N GLN A 50 -4.33 0.33 9.64
CA GLN A 50 -2.99 0.66 10.10
C GLN A 50 -2.39 1.85 9.32
N VAL A 51 -2.52 1.85 7.99
CA VAL A 51 -2.04 2.96 7.14
C VAL A 51 -2.84 4.23 7.37
N LYS A 52 -4.15 4.13 7.60
CA LYS A 52 -5.04 5.26 7.91
C LYS A 52 -4.73 5.88 9.28
N LEU A 53 -4.42 5.07 10.29
CA LEU A 53 -3.98 5.53 11.61
C LEU A 53 -2.65 6.31 11.51
N ALA A 54 -1.70 5.80 10.74
CA ALA A 54 -0.42 6.48 10.52
C ALA A 54 -0.57 7.76 9.66
N ARG A 55 -1.53 7.79 8.72
CA ARG A 55 -1.78 8.91 7.82
C ARG A 55 -3.29 9.10 7.58
N PRO A 56 -3.97 9.97 8.35
CA PRO A 56 -5.42 10.16 8.26
C PRO A 56 -5.94 10.62 6.88
N SER A 57 -5.10 11.24 6.04
CA SER A 57 -5.48 11.69 4.70
C SER A 57 -5.55 10.56 3.65
N VAL A 58 -5.18 9.33 4.01
CA VAL A 58 -5.20 8.19 3.08
C VAL A 58 -6.62 7.94 2.57
N HIS A 59 -6.75 7.89 1.26
CA HIS A 59 -7.99 7.62 0.55
C HIS A 59 -7.64 7.08 -0.86
N PRO A 60 -7.36 5.78 -0.99
CA PRO A 60 -7.29 5.10 -2.28
C PRO A 60 -8.48 5.49 -3.15
N ASN A 61 -8.25 5.68 -4.46
CA ASN A 61 -9.38 5.82 -5.37
C ASN A 61 -10.16 4.50 -5.44
N PRO A 62 -11.43 4.51 -5.90
CA PRO A 62 -12.27 3.32 -5.91
C PRO A 62 -11.65 2.12 -6.66
N GLY A 63 -10.95 2.36 -7.77
CA GLY A 63 -10.30 1.30 -8.54
C GLY A 63 -9.19 0.60 -7.77
N PHE A 64 -8.33 1.34 -7.06
CA PHE A 64 -7.33 0.72 -6.20
C PHE A 64 -7.93 0.07 -4.97
N TYR A 65 -8.97 0.67 -4.38
CA TYR A 65 -9.67 0.12 -3.23
C TYR A 65 -10.23 -1.27 -3.55
N GLN A 66 -10.96 -1.39 -4.67
CA GLN A 66 -11.50 -2.67 -5.15
C GLN A 66 -10.40 -3.68 -5.46
N GLN A 67 -9.31 -3.24 -6.12
CA GLN A 67 -8.17 -4.12 -6.43
C GLN A 67 -7.47 -4.65 -5.17
N LEU A 68 -7.46 -3.88 -4.08
CA LEU A 68 -6.87 -4.29 -2.81
C LEU A 68 -7.81 -5.22 -2.03
N GLN A 69 -9.12 -5.00 -2.06
CA GLN A 69 -10.08 -5.92 -1.46
C GLN A 69 -10.08 -7.31 -2.12
N SER A 70 -9.76 -7.37 -3.41
CA SER A 70 -9.65 -8.62 -4.16
C SER A 70 -8.21 -9.15 -4.26
N TYR A 71 -7.28 -8.64 -3.44
CA TYR A 71 -5.85 -8.93 -3.54
C TYR A 71 -5.50 -10.29 -2.96
#